data_AF-A0A2U2XAF6-F1
#
_entry.id   AF-A0A2U2XAF6-F1
#
_cell.length_a   1.000
_cell.length_b   1.000
_cell.length_c   1.000
_cell.angle_alpha   90.00
_cell.angle_beta   90.00
_cell.angle_gamma   90.00
#
_symmetry.space_group_name_H-M   'P 1'
#
loop_
_entity.id
_entity.type
_entity.pdbx_description
1 polymer ?
#
loop_
_entity_poly.entity_id
_entity_poly.type
_entity_poly.pdbx_seq_one_letter_code
_entity_poly.pdbx_strand_id
1 'polypeptide(L)'
;MFFDNPLFMIPTLTGAIFVLVGVFMLKFPPKNINSLYGYRTSSSMKSDERWIFAQKYSAKEFIKLGLILMVIGSVGIFVYPNENLATGIGMGLMTIGIITIIVRVERAIKRKFGQD
;
A
#
# COMPACT_ATOMS: atom_id res chain seq x y z
N MET A 1 7.26 23.74 13.22
CA MET A 1 8.43 23.01 12.65
C MET A 1 8.01 22.53 11.27
N PHE A 2 8.87 22.57 10.24
CA PHE A 2 8.48 22.18 8.86
C PHE A 2 7.89 20.75 8.78
N PHE A 3 8.26 19.87 9.72
CA PHE A 3 7.81 18.48 9.80
C PHE A 3 6.45 18.28 10.49
N ASP A 4 5.88 19.33 11.10
CA ASP A 4 4.57 19.25 11.77
C ASP A 4 3.40 19.34 10.77
N ASN A 5 3.68 19.66 9.51
CA ASN A 5 2.65 19.80 8.48
C ASN A 5 1.98 18.43 8.22
N PRO A 6 0.67 18.28 8.43
CA PRO A 6 -0.04 17.03 8.17
C PRO A 6 0.09 16.54 6.72
N LEU A 7 0.23 17.48 5.77
CA LEU A 7 0.45 17.17 4.34
C LEU A 7 1.80 16.49 4.09
N PHE A 8 2.80 16.76 4.94
CA PHE A 8 4.07 16.05 4.95
C PHE A 8 3.98 14.76 5.76
N MET A 9 3.56 14.86 7.03
CA MET A 9 3.67 13.78 8.00
C MET A 9 2.84 12.55 7.61
N ILE A 10 1.57 12.74 7.22
CA ILE A 10 0.66 11.61 6.99
C ILE A 10 1.11 10.77 5.78
N PRO A 11 1.35 11.33 4.57
CA PRO A 11 1.70 10.50 3.42
C PRO A 11 3.11 9.91 3.53
N THR A 12 4.07 10.64 4.11
CA THR A 12 5.44 10.13 4.26
C THR A 12 5.52 8.97 5.26
N LEU A 13 4.88 9.09 6.43
CA LEU A 13 4.84 8.01 7.43
C LEU A 13 4.09 6.79 6.89
N THR A 14 2.93 7.00 6.27
CA THR A 14 2.17 5.93 5.60
C THR A 14 3.04 5.24 4.55
N GLY A 15 3.73 6.03 3.72
CA GLY A 15 4.60 5.51 2.68
C GLY A 15 5.77 4.68 3.23
N ALA A 16 6.40 5.14 4.32
CA ALA A 16 7.44 4.38 5.00
C ALA A 16 6.92 3.04 5.55
N ILE A 17 5.73 3.05 6.19
CA ILE A 17 5.08 1.82 6.66
C ILE A 17 4.80 0.87 5.49
N PHE A 18 4.30 1.38 4.35
CA PHE A 18 4.05 0.55 3.16
C PHE A 18 5.33 -0.08 2.62
N VAL A 19 6.43 0.67 2.55
CA VAL A 19 7.73 0.12 2.14
C VAL A 19 8.19 -0.97 3.11
N LEU A 20 8.12 -0.73 4.41
CA LEU A 20 8.50 -1.70 5.43
C LEU A 20 7.66 -2.98 5.34
N VAL A 21 6.34 -2.85 5.22
CA VAL A 21 5.42 -3.99 5.05
C VAL A 21 5.73 -4.77 3.78
N GLY A 22 5.92 -4.07 2.64
CA GLY A 22 6.21 -4.74 1.38
C GLY A 22 7.58 -5.45 1.39
N VAL A 23 8.61 -4.84 1.98
CA VAL A 23 9.92 -5.49 2.17
C VAL A 23 9.81 -6.71 3.08
N PHE A 24 9.08 -6.58 4.19
CA PHE A 24 8.82 -7.68 5.12
C PHE A 24 8.10 -8.84 4.40
N MET A 25 7.07 -8.56 3.61
CA MET A 25 6.33 -9.57 2.85
C MET A 25 7.17 -10.24 1.77
N LEU A 26 8.13 -9.54 1.15
CA LEU A 26 9.07 -10.16 0.21
C LEU A 26 10.08 -11.06 0.91
N LYS A 27 10.53 -10.68 2.11
CA LYS A 27 11.54 -11.43 2.88
C LYS A 27 10.94 -12.63 3.61
N PHE A 28 9.72 -12.48 4.11
CA PHE A 28 9.01 -13.49 4.92
C PHE A 28 7.59 -13.74 4.38
N PRO A 29 7.44 -14.16 3.10
CA PRO A 29 6.12 -14.37 2.52
C PRO A 29 5.39 -15.50 3.26
N PRO A 30 4.08 -15.38 3.51
CA PRO A 30 3.32 -16.48 4.06
C PRO A 30 3.23 -17.59 3.00
N LYS A 31 3.80 -18.75 3.31
CA LYS A 31 3.92 -19.87 2.35
C LYS A 31 2.60 -20.58 2.10
N ASN A 32 1.76 -20.67 3.12
CA ASN A 32 0.47 -21.33 3.08
C ASN A 32 -0.65 -20.33 3.37
N ILE A 33 -1.84 -20.62 2.84
CA ILE A 33 -3.06 -19.86 3.14
C ILE A 33 -3.30 -19.90 4.65
N ASN A 34 -3.40 -18.73 5.27
CA ASN A 34 -3.70 -18.61 6.70
C ASN A 34 -4.45 -17.31 6.99
N SER A 35 -5.09 -17.25 8.17
CA SER A 35 -5.86 -16.11 8.61
C SER A 35 -5.03 -15.05 9.35
N LEU A 36 -3.76 -15.30 9.67
CA LEU A 36 -2.96 -14.42 10.52
C LEU A 36 -2.37 -13.23 9.74
N TYR A 37 -1.72 -13.48 8.59
CA TYR A 37 -1.05 -12.42 7.84
C TYR A 37 -0.97 -12.68 6.33
N GLY A 38 -0.70 -11.59 5.58
CA GLY A 38 -0.63 -11.58 4.12
C GLY A 38 -1.81 -10.85 3.46
N TYR A 39 -1.79 -10.82 2.13
CA TYR A 39 -2.88 -10.27 1.31
C TYR A 39 -4.01 -11.31 1.20
N ARG A 40 -5.09 -11.10 1.96
CA ARG A 40 -6.12 -12.10 2.29
C ARG A 40 -7.50 -11.72 1.72
N THR A 41 -7.61 -11.55 0.42
CA THR A 41 -8.92 -11.40 -0.22
C THR A 41 -9.48 -12.76 -0.59
N SER A 42 -10.80 -12.87 -0.73
CA SER A 42 -11.43 -14.13 -1.17
C SER A 42 -10.88 -14.62 -2.50
N SER A 43 -10.40 -13.72 -3.36
CA SER A 43 -9.76 -14.05 -4.64
C SER A 43 -8.35 -14.62 -4.45
N SER A 44 -7.54 -14.07 -3.54
CA SER A 44 -6.18 -14.55 -3.28
C SER A 44 -6.14 -15.90 -2.58
N MET A 45 -7.16 -16.22 -1.77
CA MET A 45 -7.22 -17.43 -0.96
C MET A 45 -7.87 -18.64 -1.66
N LYS A 46 -8.22 -18.55 -2.96
CA LYS A 46 -8.90 -19.66 -3.67
C LYS A 46 -8.01 -20.88 -3.95
N SER A 47 -6.70 -20.67 -4.11
CA SER A 47 -5.73 -21.75 -4.35
C SER A 47 -4.34 -21.31 -3.89
N ASP A 48 -3.46 -22.27 -3.62
CA ASP A 48 -2.08 -21.98 -3.22
C ASP A 48 -1.31 -21.17 -4.27
N GLU A 49 -1.58 -21.41 -5.56
CA GLU A 49 -0.98 -20.62 -6.65
C GLU A 49 -1.43 -19.16 -6.64
N ARG A 50 -2.73 -18.91 -6.44
CA ARG A 50 -3.29 -17.56 -6.30
C ARG A 50 -2.73 -16.88 -5.06
N TRP A 51 -2.58 -17.62 -3.96
CA TRP A 51 -2.00 -17.14 -2.72
C TRP A 51 -0.57 -16.67 -2.92
N ILE A 52 0.32 -17.55 -3.40
CA ILE A 52 1.73 -17.24 -3.64
C ILE A 52 1.88 -16.04 -4.60
N PHE A 53 1.08 -16.00 -5.66
CA PHE A 53 1.06 -14.87 -6.59
C PHE A 53 0.67 -13.56 -5.90
N ALA A 54 -0.45 -13.56 -5.16
CA ALA A 54 -0.97 -12.38 -4.49
C ALA A 54 0.00 -11.82 -3.44
N GLN A 55 0.67 -12.69 -2.67
CA GLN A 55 1.67 -12.24 -1.68
C GLN A 55 2.84 -11.52 -2.35
N LYS A 56 3.41 -12.10 -3.41
CA LYS A 56 4.53 -11.49 -4.14
C LYS A 56 4.13 -10.21 -4.86
N TYR A 57 2.93 -10.17 -5.45
CA TYR A 57 2.45 -9.00 -6.19
C TYR A 57 2.10 -7.84 -5.26
N SER A 58 1.33 -8.11 -4.20
CA SER A 58 0.96 -7.08 -3.20
C SER A 58 2.18 -6.47 -2.52
N ALA A 59 3.19 -7.28 -2.15
CA ALA A 59 4.42 -6.79 -1.55
C ALA A 59 5.14 -5.77 -2.45
N LYS A 60 5.19 -6.01 -3.77
CA LYS A 60 5.75 -5.07 -4.75
C LYS A 60 4.93 -3.79 -4.88
N GLU A 61 3.59 -3.89 -4.88
CA GLU A 61 2.72 -2.71 -4.94
C GLU A 61 2.82 -1.86 -3.66
N PHE A 62 2.94 -2.48 -2.48
CA PHE A 62 3.21 -1.79 -1.22
C PHE A 62 4.51 -0.98 -1.29
N ILE A 63 5.62 -1.58 -1.73
CA ILE A 63 6.89 -0.85 -1.90
C ILE A 63 6.74 0.29 -2.89
N LYS A 64 6.18 0.02 -4.07
CA LYS A 64 6.04 1.00 -5.14
C LYS A 64 5.20 2.20 -4.71
N LEU A 65 4.01 1.97 -4.16
CA LEU A 65 3.12 3.04 -3.73
C LEU A 65 3.61 3.72 -2.45
N GLY A 66 4.32 3.00 -1.58
CA GLY A 66 4.98 3.60 -0.42
C GLY A 66 6.03 4.63 -0.82
N LEU A 67 6.91 4.30 -1.77
CA LEU A 67 7.89 5.24 -2.30
C LEU A 67 7.22 6.44 -2.99
N ILE A 68 6.16 6.21 -3.77
CA ILE A 68 5.39 7.31 -4.40
C ILE A 68 4.77 8.23 -3.35
N LEU A 69 4.16 7.68 -2.29
CA LEU A 69 3.58 8.47 -1.20
C LEU A 69 4.62 9.28 -0.45
N MET A 70 5.83 8.74 -0.23
CA MET A 70 6.93 9.48 0.39
C MET A 70 7.38 10.67 -0.47
N VAL A 71 7.49 10.48 -1.79
CA VAL A 71 7.83 11.56 -2.73
C VAL A 71 6.75 12.64 -2.75
N ILE A 72 5.47 12.24 -2.84
CA ILE A 72 4.34 13.18 -2.84
C ILE A 72 4.26 13.93 -1.50
N GLY A 73 4.40 13.23 -0.37
CA GLY A 73 4.38 13.83 0.96
C GLY A 73 5.50 14.85 1.17
N SER A 74 6.68 14.62 0.57
CA SER A 74 7.82 15.55 0.67
C SER A 74 7.51 16.95 0.12
N VAL A 75 6.49 17.11 -0.74
CA VAL A 75 5.99 18.42 -1.19
C VAL A 75 5.47 19.26 -0.02
N GLY A 76 4.95 18.64 1.03
CA GLY A 76 4.50 19.31 2.26
C GLY A 76 5.60 20.02 3.04
N ILE A 77 6.89 19.81 2.71
CA ILE A 77 8.00 20.60 3.25
C ILE A 77 7.99 22.03 2.68
N PHE A 78 7.44 22.23 1.49
CA PHE A 78 7.44 23.52 0.80
C PHE A 78 6.06 24.19 0.78
N VAL A 79 4.98 23.43 1.01
CA VAL A 79 3.60 23.91 0.88
C VAL A 79 2.85 23.78 2.21
N TYR A 80 2.33 24.90 2.71
CA TYR A 80 1.70 25.02 4.04
C TYR A 80 0.25 25.51 3.93
N PRO A 81 -0.71 24.64 3.55
CA PRO A 81 -2.11 25.01 3.57
C PRO A 81 -2.64 25.08 5.00
N ASN A 82 -3.89 25.55 5.17
CA ASN A 82 -4.59 25.46 6.46
C ASN A 82 -4.60 24.01 6.97
N GLU A 83 -4.45 23.83 8.28
CA GLU A 83 -4.31 22.52 8.94
C GLU A 83 -5.42 21.53 8.60
N ASN A 84 -6.68 21.98 8.56
CA ASN A 84 -7.82 21.11 8.21
C ASN A 84 -7.70 20.60 6.77
N LEU A 85 -7.29 21.47 5.85
CA LEU A 85 -7.09 21.11 4.45
C LEU A 85 -5.87 20.19 4.28
N ALA A 86 -4.75 20.50 4.95
CA ALA A 86 -3.55 19.67 4.96
C ALA A 86 -3.87 18.24 5.42
N THR A 87 -4.62 18.12 6.52
CA THR A 87 -5.05 16.85 7.10
C THR A 87 -5.96 16.09 6.15
N GLY A 88 -6.98 16.77 5.58
CA GLY A 88 -7.89 16.16 4.62
C GLY A 88 -7.18 15.61 3.38
N ILE A 89 -6.22 16.36 2.82
CA ILE A 89 -5.42 15.91 1.68
C ILE A 89 -4.53 14.72 2.08
N GLY A 90 -3.85 14.80 3.23
CA GLY A 90 -2.98 13.72 3.72
C GLY A 90 -3.73 12.40 3.91
N MET A 91 -4.89 12.43 4.57
CA MET A 91 -5.76 11.27 4.73
C MET A 91 -6.33 10.76 3.41
N GLY A 92 -6.67 11.67 2.49
CA GLY A 92 -7.12 11.34 1.14
C GLY A 92 -6.06 10.56 0.37
N LEU A 93 -4.81 11.04 0.36
CA LEU A 93 -3.67 10.36 -0.29
C LEU A 93 -3.44 8.96 0.28
N MET A 94 -3.46 8.81 1.60
CA MET A 94 -3.36 7.50 2.27
C MET A 94 -4.47 6.56 1.79
N THR A 95 -5.72 7.01 1.82
CA THR A 95 -6.89 6.20 1.46
C THR A 95 -6.84 5.77 -0.01
N ILE A 96 -6.53 6.70 -0.91
CA ILE A 96 -6.35 6.42 -2.34
C ILE A 96 -5.21 5.41 -2.54
N GLY A 97 -4.11 5.53 -1.78
CA GLY A 97 -3.01 4.58 -1.80
C GLY A 97 -3.45 3.16 -1.49
N ILE A 98 -4.18 2.96 -0.39
CA ILE A 98 -4.72 1.64 0.01
C ILE A 98 -5.64 1.07 -1.06
N ILE A 99 -6.62 1.86 -1.53
CA ILE A 99 -7.56 1.44 -2.57
C ILE A 99 -6.81 1.04 -3.84
N THR A 100 -5.79 1.81 -4.22
CA THR A 100 -4.99 1.53 -5.42
C THR A 100 -4.24 0.19 -5.30
N ILE A 101 -3.67 -0.13 -4.13
CA ILE A 101 -3.04 -1.43 -3.88
C ILE A 101 -4.05 -2.56 -4.08
N ILE A 102 -5.21 -2.49 -3.41
CA ILE A 102 -6.25 -3.53 -3.47
C ILE A 102 -6.70 -3.73 -4.91
N VAL A 103 -7.07 -2.64 -5.60
CA VAL A 103 -7.56 -2.69 -6.97
C VAL A 103 -6.51 -3.27 -7.92
N ARG A 104 -5.24 -2.92 -7.77
CA ARG A 104 -4.17 -3.45 -8.64
C ARG A 104 -3.91 -4.92 -8.38
N VAL A 105 -3.89 -5.35 -7.13
CA VAL A 105 -3.68 -6.77 -6.78
C VAL A 105 -4.86 -7.60 -7.28
N GLU A 106 -6.12 -7.19 -7.02
CA GLU A 106 -7.30 -7.92 -7.50
C GLU A 106 -7.37 -7.98 -9.02
N ARG A 107 -7.06 -6.89 -9.73
CA ARG A 107 -6.97 -6.90 -11.20
C ARG A 107 -5.87 -7.83 -11.69
N ALA A 108 -4.73 -7.89 -11.01
CA ALA A 108 -3.64 -8.78 -11.38
C ALA A 108 -4.01 -10.25 -11.17
N ILE A 109 -4.69 -10.58 -10.07
CA ILE A 109 -5.23 -11.93 -9.82
C ILE A 109 -6.23 -12.29 -10.91
N LYS A 110 -7.21 -11.42 -11.20
CA LYS A 110 -8.21 -11.67 -12.25
C LYS A 110 -7.60 -11.81 -13.64
N ARG A 111 -6.57 -11.03 -13.98
CA ARG A 111 -5.87 -11.16 -15.27
C ARG A 111 -5.13 -12.48 -15.41
N LYS A 112 -4.57 -12.99 -14.31
CA LYS A 112 -3.78 -14.23 -14.32
C LYS A 112 -4.64 -15.50 -14.19
N PHE A 113 -5.74 -15.43 -13.45
CA PHE A 113 -6.56 -16.59 -13.06
C PHE A 113 -8.06 -16.44 -13.36
N GLY A 114 -8.47 -15.40 -14.09
CA GLY A 114 -9.89 -15.11 -14.37
C GLY A 114 -10.54 -16.01 -15.41
N GLN A 115 -9.81 -17.01 -15.92
CA GLN A 115 -10.33 -18.03 -16.84
C GLN A 115 -10.68 -19.35 -16.12
N ASP A 116 -10.54 -19.40 -14.78
CA ASP A 116 -11.00 -20.53 -13.94
C ASP A 116 -12.38 -20.28 -13.35
#